data_AF-A0AAP3G9L6-F1
#
_entry.id   AF-A0AAP3G9L6-F1
#
_cell.length_a   1.000
_cell.length_b   1.000
_cell.length_c   1.000
_cell.angle_alpha   90.00
_cell.angle_beta   90.00
_cell.angle_gamma   90.00
#
_symmetry.space_group_name_H-M   'P 1'
#
loop_
_entity.id
_entity.type
_entity.pdbx_description
1 polymer ?
#
loop_
_entity_poly.entity_id
_entity_poly.type
_entity_poly.pdbx_seq_one_letter_code
_entity_poly.pdbx_strand_id
1 'polypeptide(L)'
;MKKITLDRKEIIQELLDRFWVLKKDDLDLYYQVFDMQLDLRHFFSETFRYGLIISHDMVKLEKTPTEVYEWLGAEQISDFSNTRDFVFLFLLLSFLEGKNNDHQFLLQDICEIISASYPGEESITWKSGLDTEIGSV
;
A
#
# COMPACT_ATOMS: atom_id res chain seq x y z
N MET A 1 15.28 -21.49 24.06
CA MET A 1 15.34 -21.61 22.59
C MET A 1 16.53 -20.79 22.13
N LYS A 2 17.47 -21.34 21.35
CA LYS A 2 18.64 -20.60 20.87
C LYS A 2 18.13 -19.53 19.89
N LYS A 3 18.41 -18.25 20.14
CA LYS A 3 18.24 -17.19 19.15
C LYS A 3 19.16 -17.55 17.98
N ILE A 4 18.59 -17.89 16.83
CA ILE A 4 19.36 -18.10 15.60
C ILE A 4 19.69 -16.70 15.10
N THR A 5 20.93 -16.27 15.34
CA THR A 5 21.49 -15.10 14.68
C THR A 5 21.88 -15.53 13.27
N LEU A 6 21.10 -15.07 12.30
CA LEU A 6 21.35 -15.23 10.88
C LEU A 6 22.56 -14.38 10.48
N ASP A 7 23.39 -14.91 9.59
CA ASP A 7 24.44 -14.13 8.96
C ASP A 7 23.85 -13.10 7.98
N ARG A 8 24.62 -12.06 7.65
CA ARG A 8 24.24 -11.01 6.70
C ARG A 8 23.65 -11.57 5.42
N LYS A 9 24.28 -12.62 4.88
CA LYS A 9 23.86 -13.25 3.62
C LYS A 9 22.48 -13.91 3.75
N GLU A 10 22.23 -14.57 4.88
CA GLU A 10 20.96 -15.26 5.13
C GLU A 10 19.83 -14.24 5.31
N ILE A 11 20.08 -13.13 6.01
CA ILE A 11 19.11 -12.03 6.14
C ILE A 11 18.75 -11.46 4.75
N ILE A 12 19.74 -11.27 3.88
CA ILE A 12 19.50 -10.78 2.51
C ILE A 12 18.66 -11.79 1.72
N GLN A 13 18.93 -13.09 1.84
CA GLN A 13 18.16 -14.13 1.17
C GLN A 13 16.70 -14.13 1.64
N GLU A 14 16.45 -14.08 2.95
CA GLU A 14 15.09 -14.03 3.49
C GLU A 14 14.32 -12.80 3.02
N LEU A 15 14.99 -11.63 2.92
CA LEU A 15 14.37 -10.42 2.39
C LEU A 15 14.06 -10.50 0.90
N LEU A 16 14.90 -11.16 0.11
CA LEU A 16 14.68 -11.37 -1.32
C LEU A 16 13.65 -12.45 -1.63
N ASP A 17 13.47 -13.42 -0.74
CA ASP A 17 12.49 -14.50 -0.92
C ASP A 17 11.09 -14.03 -0.51
N ARG A 18 10.98 -13.30 0.62
CA ARG A 18 9.69 -12.89 1.17
C ARG A 18 9.24 -11.51 0.73
N PHE A 19 10.17 -10.58 0.45
CA PHE A 19 9.97 -9.14 0.19
C PHE A 19 9.22 -8.35 1.27
N TRP A 20 8.46 -9.00 2.14
CA TRP A 20 7.68 -8.40 3.20
C TRP A 20 7.70 -9.33 4.41
N VAL A 21 8.15 -8.79 5.54
CA VAL A 21 8.18 -9.49 6.83
C VAL A 21 7.42 -8.65 7.86
N LEU A 22 6.34 -9.19 8.41
CA LEU A 22 5.62 -8.56 9.51
C LEU A 22 6.25 -8.98 10.84
N LYS A 23 6.39 -8.03 11.75
CA LYS A 23 6.96 -8.25 13.09
C LYS A 23 6.20 -9.30 13.90
N LYS A 24 4.88 -9.42 13.67
CA LYS A 24 4.03 -10.44 14.30
C LYS A 24 4.30 -11.87 13.81
N ASP A 25 4.79 -12.00 12.58
CA ASP A 25 5.02 -13.30 11.94
C ASP A 25 6.44 -13.80 12.20
N ASP A 26 7.44 -12.89 12.17
CA ASP A 26 8.85 -13.23 12.38
C ASP A 26 9.60 -12.10 13.12
N LEU A 27 9.52 -12.14 14.45
CA LEU A 27 10.10 -11.12 15.33
C LEU A 27 11.63 -11.15 15.32
N ASP A 28 12.22 -12.34 15.19
CA ASP A 28 13.68 -12.49 15.19
C ASP A 28 14.28 -11.91 13.90
N LEU A 29 13.71 -12.19 12.73
CA LEU A 29 14.18 -11.60 11.47
C LEU A 29 13.97 -10.08 11.45
N TYR A 30 12.84 -9.58 11.97
CA TYR A 30 12.57 -8.14 12.08
C TYR A 30 13.69 -7.41 12.83
N TYR A 31 14.05 -7.89 14.04
CA TYR A 31 15.07 -7.23 14.85
C TYR A 31 16.47 -7.35 14.25
N GLN A 32 16.79 -8.48 13.61
CA GLN A 32 18.07 -8.64 12.91
C GLN A 32 18.22 -7.67 11.74
N VAL A 33 17.16 -7.46 10.96
CA VAL A 33 17.16 -6.44 9.90
C VAL A 33 17.25 -5.04 10.49
N PHE A 34 16.55 -4.76 11.59
CA PHE A 34 16.60 -3.47 12.28
C PHE A 34 18.02 -3.14 12.77
N ASP A 35 18.72 -4.11 13.37
CA ASP A 35 20.09 -3.96 13.86
C ASP A 35 21.09 -3.68 12.71
N MET A 36 20.87 -4.29 11.54
CA MET A 36 21.73 -4.14 10.35
C MET A 36 21.20 -3.14 9.31
N GLN A 37 20.21 -2.31 9.67
CA GLN A 37 19.44 -1.54 8.70
C GLN A 37 20.27 -0.60 7.81
N LEU A 38 21.36 -0.02 8.34
CA LEU A 38 22.19 0.90 7.58
C LEU A 38 22.98 0.17 6.47
N ASP A 39 23.57 -0.98 6.80
CA ASP A 39 24.30 -1.81 5.84
C ASP A 39 23.35 -2.38 4.78
N LEU A 40 22.19 -2.89 5.21
CA LEU A 40 21.21 -3.46 4.29
C LEU A 40 20.61 -2.40 3.36
N ARG A 41 20.26 -1.21 3.86
CA ARG A 41 19.81 -0.08 3.03
C ARG A 41 20.86 0.28 1.99
N HIS A 42 22.12 0.41 2.38
CA HIS A 42 23.21 0.72 1.46
C HIS A 42 23.37 -0.39 0.40
N PHE A 43 23.40 -1.66 0.82
CA PHE A 43 23.55 -2.79 -0.08
C PHE A 43 22.43 -2.88 -1.11
N PHE A 44 21.16 -2.79 -0.69
CA PHE A 44 20.01 -2.88 -1.60
C PHE A 44 19.89 -1.66 -2.52
N SER A 45 20.18 -0.47 -2.01
CA SER A 45 20.18 0.77 -2.81
C SER A 45 21.27 0.74 -3.89
N GLU A 46 22.50 0.39 -3.54
CA GLU A 46 23.63 0.43 -4.48
C GLU A 46 23.59 -0.73 -5.48
N THR A 47 23.23 -1.94 -5.05
CA THR A 47 23.31 -3.14 -5.89
C THR A 47 22.06 -3.32 -6.76
N PHE A 48 20.87 -3.10 -6.18
CA PHE A 48 19.60 -3.44 -6.82
C PHE A 48 18.71 -2.23 -7.08
N ARG A 49 19.06 -1.04 -6.56
CA ARG A 49 18.19 0.14 -6.54
C ARG A 49 16.86 -0.12 -5.80
N TYR A 50 16.86 -1.06 -4.85
CA TYR A 50 15.68 -1.38 -4.05
C TYR A 50 15.65 -0.54 -2.78
N GLY A 51 14.44 -0.16 -2.38
CA GLY A 51 14.20 0.54 -1.12
C GLY A 51 13.98 -0.45 0.01
N LEU A 52 14.70 -0.32 1.12
CA LEU A 52 14.36 -1.05 2.35
C LEU A 52 13.49 -0.14 3.23
N ILE A 53 12.23 -0.49 3.46
CA ILE A 53 11.34 0.21 4.38
C ILE A 53 11.28 -0.57 5.68
N ILE A 54 11.45 0.15 6.79
CA ILE A 54 11.34 -0.41 8.13
C ILE A 54 10.40 0.50 8.90
N SER A 55 9.32 -0.08 9.39
CA SER A 55 8.28 0.57 10.19
C SER A 55 8.09 -0.21 11.47
N HIS A 56 7.35 0.34 12.44
CA HIS A 56 7.13 -0.29 13.75
C HIS A 56 6.71 -1.78 13.69
N ASP A 57 5.91 -2.15 12.68
CA ASP A 57 5.31 -3.50 12.56
C ASP A 57 5.83 -4.30 11.36
N MET A 58 6.70 -3.75 10.52
CA MET A 58 7.13 -4.44 9.31
C MET A 58 8.49 -4.03 8.79
N VAL A 59 9.09 -4.96 8.05
CA VAL A 59 10.20 -4.72 7.14
C VAL A 59 9.71 -5.08 5.73
N LYS A 60 9.94 -4.19 4.78
CA LYS A 60 9.54 -4.39 3.38
C LYS A 60 10.70 -4.01 2.46
N LEU A 61 11.03 -4.88 1.53
CA LEU A 61 11.95 -4.62 0.44
C LEU A 61 11.15 -4.25 -0.80
N GLU A 62 11.24 -2.99 -1.21
CA GLU A 62 10.54 -2.44 -2.36
C GLU A 62 11.39 -2.49 -3.62
N LYS A 63 10.86 -3.21 -4.61
CA LYS A 63 11.38 -3.20 -5.98
C LYS A 63 10.65 -2.13 -6.78
N THR A 64 11.38 -1.18 -7.33
CA THR A 64 10.82 -0.20 -8.26
C THR A 64 10.57 -0.87 -9.61
N PRO A 65 9.32 -0.98 -10.07
CA PRO A 65 9.03 -1.51 -11.39
C PRO A 65 9.49 -0.52 -12.46
N THR A 66 10.21 -1.01 -13.46
CA THR A 66 10.64 -0.20 -14.63
C THR A 66 9.60 -0.24 -15.75
N GLU A 67 8.73 -1.24 -15.72
CA GLU A 67 7.65 -1.45 -16.68
C GLU A 67 6.30 -1.40 -15.95
N VAL A 68 5.25 -1.04 -16.68
CA VAL A 68 3.89 -1.06 -16.15
C VAL A 68 3.38 -2.50 -16.20
N TYR A 69 3.08 -3.06 -15.04
CA TYR A 69 2.51 -4.40 -14.88
C TYR A 69 1.01 -4.31 -14.57
N GLU A 70 0.25 -5.34 -14.90
CA GLU A 70 -1.21 -5.37 -14.65
C GLU A 70 -1.57 -5.12 -13.17
N TRP A 71 -0.79 -5.67 -12.23
CA TRP A 71 -1.01 -5.47 -10.79
C TRP A 71 -0.78 -4.02 -10.32
N LEU A 72 -0.10 -3.18 -11.13
CA LEU A 72 0.00 -1.73 -10.90
C LEU A 72 -1.26 -0.98 -11.36
N GLY A 73 -2.25 -1.69 -11.87
CA GLY A 73 -3.48 -1.11 -12.38
C GLY A 73 -3.32 -0.55 -13.79
N ALA A 74 -2.45 -1.11 -14.62
CA ALA A 74 -2.18 -0.60 -15.98
C ALA A 74 -3.46 -0.33 -16.79
N GLU A 75 -4.42 -1.25 -16.69
CA GLU A 75 -5.72 -1.13 -17.34
C GLU A 75 -6.65 -0.18 -16.59
N GLN A 76 -6.73 -0.26 -15.26
CA GLN A 76 -7.65 0.53 -14.44
C GLN A 76 -7.25 2.01 -14.36
N ILE A 77 -5.95 2.33 -14.39
CA ILE A 77 -5.45 3.71 -14.45
C ILE A 77 -5.87 4.36 -15.76
N SER A 78 -6.03 3.60 -16.85
CA SER A 78 -6.52 4.14 -18.11
C SER A 78 -7.99 4.59 -18.05
N ASP A 79 -8.77 4.06 -17.10
CA ASP A 79 -10.16 4.50 -16.85
C ASP A 79 -10.22 5.86 -16.15
N PHE A 80 -9.14 6.27 -15.46
CA PHE A 80 -9.02 7.61 -14.87
C PHE A 80 -8.73 8.63 -15.98
N SER A 81 -9.80 9.13 -16.57
CA SER A 81 -9.74 10.04 -17.72
C SER A 81 -9.82 11.51 -17.31
N ASN A 82 -10.37 11.81 -16.13
CA ASN A 82 -10.61 13.18 -15.68
C ASN A 82 -9.94 13.50 -14.35
N THR A 83 -9.62 14.78 -14.13
CA THR A 83 -9.10 15.28 -12.85
C THR A 83 -9.97 14.89 -11.66
N ARG A 84 -11.30 14.84 -11.85
CA ARG A 84 -12.27 14.44 -10.83
C ARG A 84 -11.99 13.04 -10.28
N ASP A 85 -11.61 12.10 -11.13
CA ASP A 85 -11.41 10.70 -10.75
C ASP A 85 -10.26 10.59 -9.74
N PHE A 86 -9.16 11.31 -10.02
CA PHE A 86 -8.01 11.41 -9.11
C PHE A 86 -8.36 12.14 -7.80
N VAL A 87 -9.17 13.21 -7.88
CA VAL A 87 -9.63 13.91 -6.66
C VAL A 87 -10.43 12.96 -5.77
N PHE A 88 -11.34 12.17 -6.33
CA PHE A 88 -12.11 11.17 -5.57
C PHE A 88 -11.20 10.11 -4.94
N LEU A 89 -10.21 9.62 -5.69
CA LEU A 89 -9.20 8.69 -5.17
C LEU A 89 -8.43 9.30 -4.00
N PHE A 90 -7.96 10.54 -4.10
CA PHE A 90 -7.22 11.19 -3.02
C PHE A 90 -8.08 11.47 -1.79
N LEU A 91 -9.35 11.84 -1.97
CA LEU A 91 -10.28 12.00 -0.85
C LEU A 91 -10.56 10.65 -0.16
N LEU A 92 -10.69 9.57 -0.92
CA LEU A 92 -10.79 8.22 -0.37
C LEU A 92 -9.51 7.82 0.39
N LEU A 93 -8.33 8.07 -0.17
CA LEU A 93 -7.06 7.77 0.49
C LEU A 93 -6.90 8.58 1.78
N SER A 94 -7.28 9.86 1.77
CA SER A 94 -7.27 10.72 2.96
C SER A 94 -8.23 10.21 4.04
N PHE A 95 -9.40 9.70 3.66
CA PHE A 95 -10.31 9.03 4.59
C PHE A 95 -9.67 7.78 5.20
N LEU A 96 -9.02 6.95 4.38
CA LEU A 96 -8.40 5.69 4.81
C LEU A 96 -7.15 5.90 5.66
N GLU A 97 -6.42 6.99 5.47
CA GLU A 97 -5.22 7.33 6.25
C GLU A 97 -5.51 7.39 7.76
N GLY A 98 -6.72 7.86 8.14
CA GLY A 98 -7.16 7.91 9.54
C GLY A 98 -7.70 6.59 10.10
N LYS A 99 -7.77 5.51 9.30
CA LYS A 99 -8.34 4.23 9.72
C LYS A 99 -7.25 3.23 10.07
N ASN A 100 -7.45 2.52 11.18
CA ASN A 100 -6.58 1.40 11.56
C ASN A 100 -6.85 0.17 10.66
N ASN A 101 -5.86 -0.71 10.49
CA ASN A 101 -5.90 -1.86 9.58
C ASN A 101 -7.12 -2.80 9.77
N ASP A 102 -7.70 -2.87 10.97
CA ASP A 102 -8.85 -3.76 11.27
C ASP A 102 -10.18 -2.99 11.46
N HIS A 103 -10.22 -1.71 11.11
CA HIS A 103 -11.40 -0.88 11.33
C HIS A 103 -12.39 -1.00 10.17
N GLN A 104 -13.56 -1.58 10.43
CA GLN A 104 -14.69 -1.51 9.51
C GLN A 104 -15.26 -0.09 9.49
N PHE A 105 -15.61 0.40 8.31
CA PHE A 105 -16.29 1.68 8.12
C PHE A 105 -17.51 1.50 7.24
N LEU A 106 -18.48 2.41 7.35
CA LEU A 106 -19.64 2.41 6.48
C LEU A 106 -19.27 3.07 5.16
N LEU A 107 -19.79 2.54 4.05
CA LEU A 107 -19.64 3.18 2.74
C LEU A 107 -20.22 4.60 2.75
N GLN A 108 -21.29 4.81 3.51
CA GLN A 108 -21.92 6.11 3.71
C GLN A 108 -20.94 7.16 4.26
N ASP A 109 -20.04 6.79 5.17
CA ASP A 109 -19.05 7.70 5.74
C ASP A 109 -18.11 8.24 4.66
N ILE A 110 -17.73 7.39 3.70
CA ILE A 110 -16.91 7.78 2.54
C ILE A 110 -17.68 8.77 1.67
N CYS A 111 -18.93 8.44 1.31
CA CYS A 111 -19.76 9.30 0.48
C CYS A 111 -19.92 10.69 1.07
N GLU A 112 -20.15 10.78 2.38
CA GLU A 112 -20.29 12.05 3.09
C GLU A 112 -18.99 12.86 3.09
N ILE A 113 -17.86 12.22 3.38
CA ILE A 113 -16.56 12.91 3.43
C ILE A 113 -16.12 13.40 2.06
N ILE A 114 -16.33 12.59 1.02
CA ILE A 114 -16.05 13.00 -0.36
C ILE A 114 -16.95 14.18 -0.73
N SER A 115 -18.26 14.10 -0.49
CA SER A 115 -19.19 15.21 -0.77
C SER A 115 -18.85 16.50 -0.02
N ALA A 116 -18.41 16.41 1.24
CA ALA A 116 -18.07 17.57 2.06
C ALA A 116 -16.72 18.20 1.71
N SER A 117 -15.76 17.39 1.26
CA SER A 117 -14.37 17.81 1.05
C SER A 117 -14.03 18.05 -0.43
N TYR A 118 -14.97 17.80 -1.34
CA TYR A 118 -14.75 17.99 -2.76
C TYR A 118 -14.58 19.48 -3.10
N PRO A 119 -13.47 19.87 -3.76
CA PRO A 119 -13.15 21.26 -4.01
C PRO A 119 -13.85 21.85 -5.25
N GLY A 120 -14.58 21.04 -6.03
CA GLY A 120 -15.26 21.50 -7.24
C GLY A 120 -16.53 22.29 -6.93
N GLU A 121 -16.93 23.16 -7.86
CA GLU A 121 -18.12 24.01 -7.73
C GLU A 121 -19.44 23.20 -7.83
N GLU A 122 -19.39 22.03 -8.46
CA GLU A 122 -20.53 21.12 -8.60
C GLU A 122 -20.77 20.33 -7.31
N SER A 123 -22.03 20.26 -6.89
CA SER A 123 -22.43 19.38 -5.78
C SER A 123 -22.42 17.92 -6.20
N ILE A 124 -21.84 17.06 -5.37
CA ILE A 124 -21.81 15.61 -5.60
C ILE A 124 -23.15 15.01 -5.20
N THR A 125 -23.81 14.31 -6.14
CA THR A 125 -25.02 13.54 -5.88
C THR A 125 -24.74 12.06 -6.10
N TRP A 126 -24.86 11.26 -5.04
CA TRP A 126 -24.75 9.81 -5.09
C TRP A 126 -26.08 9.18 -5.51
N LYS A 127 -26.04 8.15 -6.37
CA LYS A 127 -27.22 7.36 -6.76
C LYS A 127 -27.05 5.92 -6.30
N SER A 128 -28.13 5.31 -5.80
CA SER A 128 -28.12 3.89 -5.44
C SER A 128 -28.02 3.04 -6.70
N GLY A 129 -27.13 2.06 -6.72
CA GLY A 129 -27.01 1.10 -7.83
C GLY A 129 -28.24 0.20 -8.02
N LEU A 130 -29.19 0.24 -7.08
CA LEU A 130 -30.48 -0.46 -7.16
C LEU A 130 -31.52 0.28 -8.04
N ASP A 131 -31.28 1.56 -8.35
CA ASP A 131 -32.18 2.37 -9.17
C ASP A 131 -31.87 2.25 -10.68
N THR A 132 -30.77 1.58 -11.02
CA THR A 132 -30.53 1.10 -12.38
C THR A 132 -31.15 -0.28 -12.50
N GLU A 133 -32.35 -0.35 -13.10
CA GLU A 133 -32.80 -1.58 -13.76
C GLU A 133 -31.63 -2.08 -14.59
N ILE A 134 -31.13 -3.26 -14.23
CA ILE A 134 -30.16 -4.01 -15.04
C ILE A 134 -30.90 -4.26 -16.34
N GLY A 135 -30.65 -3.39 -17.32
CA GLY A 135 -31.17 -3.54 -18.66
C GLY A 135 -30.78 -4.93 -19.14
N SER A 136 -31.80 -5.75 -19.37
CA SER A 136 -31.70 -7.01 -20.09
C SER A 136 -31.03 -6.76 -21.45
N VAL A 137 -29.78 -7.21 -21.60
CA VAL A 137 -29.21 -7.77 -22.84
C VAL A 137 -28.17 -8.83 -22.45
#